data_AF-A0A2P2L8W2-F1
#
_entry.id   AF-A0A2P2L8W2-F1
#
_cell.length_a   1.000
_cell.length_b   1.000
_cell.length_c   1.000
_cell.angle_alpha   90.00
_cell.angle_beta   90.00
_cell.angle_gamma   90.00
#
_symmetry.space_group_name_H-M   'P 1'
#
loop_
_entity.id
_entity.type
_entity.pdbx_description
1 polymer ?
#
loop_
_entity_poly.entity_id
_entity_poly.type
_entity_poly.pdbx_seq_one_letter_code
_entity_poly.pdbx_strand_id
1 'polypeptide(L)'
;MEAMLAWALEYKLKYWLKSFSRDQFKLQGGTVQLSNLDINGDALHASMGLPPALNVTKARVGKFEIILPSISNVQIEPIVVQIDRLDLVLEENRDMDAFSSLNSTQSSTSSSKGGGYGFADKIADGMTIQVSTVNLMLETCGGARRSGGAAWAPPMASITIHNLLLYTTNENWQVVNLKEARDFSNDKNFIYVFKKLEWESLSIDLLPHPDMFADASIARFHEGATQRDDDGAKRVFFGGERFLEGISGEAYITMQRTEQNSPLGLEVQLHITEAVCPALSEPGLRALLRFLTGLYVCLNRGDVDLKAQQQSCEAAGRSLVSIVVDHIFLCIKDAGLSFFYCPSVS
;
A
#
# COMPACT_ATOMS: atom_id res chain seq x y z
N MET A 1 -14.97 -24.99 21.36
CA MET A 1 -14.80 -24.27 20.07
C MET A 1 -14.11 -22.93 20.30
N GLU A 2 -14.54 -22.12 21.29
CA GLU A 2 -13.87 -20.88 21.73
C GLU A 2 -12.35 -21.01 21.93
N ALA A 3 -11.93 -21.95 22.78
CA ALA A 3 -10.51 -22.16 23.07
C ALA A 3 -9.69 -22.52 21.82
N MET A 4 -10.28 -23.24 20.85
CA MET A 4 -9.59 -23.61 19.61
C MET A 4 -9.44 -22.41 18.67
N LEU A 5 -10.48 -21.59 18.52
CA LEU A 5 -10.43 -20.38 17.72
C LEU A 5 -9.45 -19.36 18.32
N ALA A 6 -9.50 -19.17 19.64
CA ALA A 6 -8.56 -18.33 20.38
C ALA A 6 -7.11 -18.80 20.20
N TRP A 7 -6.85 -20.11 20.31
CA TRP A 7 -5.52 -20.67 20.05
C TRP A 7 -5.05 -20.49 18.61
N ALA A 8 -5.95 -20.68 17.63
CA ALA A 8 -5.63 -20.48 16.22
C ALA A 8 -5.27 -19.01 15.94
N LEU A 9 -6.03 -18.07 16.51
CA LEU A 9 -5.74 -16.64 16.45
C LEU A 9 -4.42 -16.31 17.14
N GLU A 10 -4.17 -16.82 18.34
CA GLU A 10 -2.91 -16.64 19.07
C GLU A 10 -1.71 -17.09 18.20
N TYR A 11 -1.80 -18.27 17.60
CA TYR A 11 -0.75 -18.81 16.73
C TYR A 11 -0.50 -17.94 15.49
N LYS A 12 -1.57 -17.49 14.82
CA LYS A 12 -1.46 -16.60 13.66
C LYS A 12 -0.88 -15.24 14.03
N LEU A 13 -1.38 -14.63 15.11
CA LEU A 13 -0.91 -13.34 15.59
C LEU A 13 0.58 -13.38 15.95
N LYS A 14 1.07 -14.47 16.56
CA LYS A 14 2.50 -14.63 16.88
C LYS A 14 3.42 -14.58 15.65
N TYR A 15 2.95 -15.05 14.50
CA TYR A 15 3.72 -14.96 13.25
C TYR A 15 3.81 -13.52 12.72
N TRP A 16 2.70 -12.78 12.85
CA TRP A 16 2.55 -11.44 12.29
C TRP A 16 3.04 -10.33 13.21
N LEU A 17 3.00 -10.51 14.53
CA LEU A 17 3.25 -9.47 15.52
C LEU A 17 4.53 -9.81 16.31
N LYS A 18 5.61 -9.06 16.05
CA LYS A 18 6.93 -9.25 16.68
C LYS A 18 6.89 -9.03 18.19
N SER A 19 6.12 -8.05 18.67
CA SER A 19 6.01 -7.71 20.09
C SER A 19 4.81 -8.37 20.79
N PHE A 20 4.20 -9.39 20.19
CA PHE A 20 3.07 -10.10 20.78
C PHE A 20 3.47 -10.89 22.03
N SER A 21 2.76 -10.66 23.13
CA SER A 21 2.83 -11.48 24.33
C SER A 21 1.48 -12.12 24.64
N ARG A 22 1.52 -13.39 25.07
CA ARG A 22 0.33 -14.14 25.46
C ARG A 22 -0.42 -13.48 26.63
N ASP A 23 0.29 -12.77 27.50
CA ASP A 23 -0.31 -12.08 28.64
C ASP A 23 -1.20 -10.90 28.21
N GLN A 24 -0.97 -10.36 27.01
CA GLN A 24 -1.80 -9.30 26.42
C GLN A 24 -3.05 -9.87 25.75
N PHE A 25 -3.02 -11.14 25.33
CA PHE A 25 -4.13 -11.79 24.66
C PHE A 25 -5.18 -12.28 25.68
N LYS A 26 -6.08 -11.39 26.06
CA LYS A 26 -7.22 -11.69 26.96
C LYS A 26 -8.52 -11.51 26.20
N LEU A 27 -9.25 -12.61 26.02
CA LEU A 27 -10.60 -12.59 25.45
C LEU A 27 -11.58 -12.13 26.54
N GLN A 28 -12.15 -10.94 26.38
CA GLN A 28 -13.17 -10.38 27.29
C GLN A 28 -14.47 -10.19 26.51
N GLY A 29 -15.50 -10.97 26.84
CA GLY A 29 -16.81 -10.84 26.20
C GLY A 29 -16.79 -10.98 24.67
N GLY A 30 -15.93 -11.86 24.13
CA GLY A 30 -15.78 -12.04 22.68
C GLY A 30 -14.84 -11.04 21.99
N THR A 31 -14.28 -10.07 22.73
CA THR A 31 -13.33 -9.09 22.19
C THR A 31 -11.92 -9.35 22.71
N VAL A 32 -10.93 -9.28 21.81
CA VAL A 32 -9.51 -9.25 22.12
C VAL A 32 -9.00 -7.85 21.84
N GLN A 33 -8.28 -7.23 22.77
CA GLN A 33 -7.66 -5.92 22.56
C GLN A 33 -6.15 -6.00 22.83
N LEU A 34 -5.37 -5.47 21.90
CA LEU A 34 -3.92 -5.36 21.95
C LEU A 34 -3.51 -3.92 21.60
N SER A 35 -2.32 -3.49 22.00
CA SER A 35 -1.83 -2.15 21.68
C SER A 35 -0.32 -2.11 21.55
N ASN A 36 0.19 -1.10 20.83
CA ASN A 36 1.61 -0.83 20.60
C ASN A 36 2.36 -2.05 20.04
N LEU A 37 1.80 -2.63 18.98
CA LEU A 37 2.33 -3.84 18.37
C LEU A 37 3.23 -3.51 17.19
N ASP A 38 4.37 -4.19 17.11
CA ASP A 38 5.24 -4.16 15.94
C ASP A 38 4.87 -5.33 15.02
N ILE A 39 4.60 -5.03 13.75
CA ILE A 39 4.31 -6.05 12.73
C ILE A 39 5.63 -6.57 12.15
N ASN A 40 5.64 -7.85 11.81
CA ASN A 40 6.73 -8.48 11.10
C ASN A 40 6.79 -7.97 9.65
N GLY A 41 7.74 -7.08 9.38
CA GLY A 41 7.97 -6.49 8.05
C GLY A 41 8.17 -7.52 6.93
N ASP A 42 8.86 -8.64 7.20
CA ASP A 42 9.09 -9.68 6.20
C ASP A 42 7.77 -10.40 5.82
N ALA A 43 6.93 -10.69 6.83
CA ALA A 43 5.62 -11.28 6.62
C ALA A 43 4.70 -10.33 5.83
N LEU A 44 4.77 -9.02 6.13
CA LEU A 44 4.00 -8.01 5.42
C LEU A 44 4.47 -7.85 3.97
N HIS A 45 5.79 -7.76 3.75
CA HIS A 45 6.39 -7.69 2.42
C HIS A 45 5.94 -8.88 1.56
N ALA A 46 6.09 -10.10 2.06
CA ALA A 46 5.73 -11.32 1.34
C ALA A 46 4.23 -11.38 1.02
N SER A 47 3.39 -10.92 1.95
CA SER A 47 1.93 -10.99 1.79
C SER A 47 1.35 -9.91 0.89
N MET A 48 1.99 -8.74 0.85
CA MET A 48 1.63 -7.66 -0.07
C MET A 48 2.21 -7.87 -1.49
N GLY A 49 3.11 -8.84 -1.67
CA GLY A 49 3.78 -9.07 -2.96
C GLY A 49 4.62 -7.87 -3.39
N LEU A 50 5.28 -7.20 -2.44
CA LEU A 50 6.14 -6.05 -2.75
C LEU A 50 7.32 -6.49 -3.63
N PRO A 51 7.82 -5.62 -4.52
CA PRO A 51 9.01 -5.94 -5.31
C PRO A 51 10.22 -6.15 -4.38
N PRO A 52 11.18 -7.02 -4.75
CA PRO A 52 12.38 -7.27 -3.94
C PRO A 52 13.21 -6.02 -3.66
N ALA A 53 13.07 -4.99 -4.48
CA ALA A 53 13.72 -3.69 -4.29
C ALA A 53 13.17 -2.90 -3.09
N LEU A 54 11.97 -3.20 -2.57
CA LEU A 54 11.28 -2.38 -1.56
C LEU A 54 11.13 -3.12 -0.23
N ASN A 55 11.71 -2.60 0.85
CA ASN A 55 11.66 -3.22 2.16
C ASN A 55 10.64 -2.55 3.09
N VAL A 56 9.99 -3.34 3.95
CA VAL A 56 9.19 -2.82 5.06
C VAL A 56 10.10 -2.59 6.27
N THR A 57 10.61 -1.37 6.43
CA THR A 57 11.58 -1.06 7.51
C THR A 57 10.90 -0.81 8.84
N LYS A 58 9.67 -0.30 8.82
CA LYS A 58 8.85 -0.08 10.01
C LYS A 58 7.40 -0.44 9.74
N ALA A 59 6.79 -1.18 10.66
CA ALA A 59 5.37 -1.46 10.65
C ALA A 59 4.85 -1.55 12.09
N ARG A 60 3.97 -0.63 12.47
CA ARG A 60 3.47 -0.52 13.84
C ARG A 60 1.97 -0.28 13.87
N VAL A 61 1.31 -0.90 14.86
CA VAL A 61 -0.11 -0.71 15.17
C VAL A 61 -0.29 -0.06 16.53
N GLY A 62 -1.15 0.95 16.61
CA GLY A 62 -1.51 1.65 17.84
C GLY A 62 -2.36 0.79 18.79
N LYS A 63 -3.58 0.49 18.39
CA LYS A 63 -4.62 -0.29 19.06
C LYS A 63 -5.20 -1.25 18.04
N PHE A 64 -5.30 -2.50 18.43
CA PHE A 64 -5.70 -3.61 17.60
C PHE A 64 -6.77 -4.40 18.35
N GLU A 65 -7.98 -4.47 17.78
CA GLU A 65 -9.09 -5.20 18.37
C GLU A 65 -9.59 -6.29 17.42
N ILE A 66 -9.89 -7.46 17.97
CA ILE A 66 -10.60 -8.53 17.27
C ILE A 66 -11.91 -8.76 18.01
N ILE A 67 -13.02 -8.54 17.32
CA ILE A 67 -14.37 -8.78 17.83
C ILE A 67 -14.87 -10.07 17.19
N LEU A 68 -15.06 -11.09 18.02
CA LEU A 68 -15.62 -12.37 17.60
C LEU A 68 -17.14 -12.31 17.73
N PRO A 69 -17.91 -12.74 16.70
CA PRO A 69 -19.33 -12.96 16.87
C PRO A 69 -19.57 -14.10 17.86
N SER A 70 -20.82 -14.30 18.26
CA SER A 70 -21.20 -15.50 19.01
C SER A 70 -20.68 -16.74 18.28
N ILE A 71 -20.05 -17.68 18.97
CA ILE A 71 -19.26 -18.76 18.33
C ILE A 71 -20.13 -19.63 17.40
N SER A 72 -21.40 -19.81 17.75
CA SER A 72 -22.40 -20.47 16.91
C SER A 72 -22.66 -19.75 15.57
N ASN A 73 -22.34 -18.45 15.50
CA ASN A 73 -22.61 -17.57 14.37
C ASN A 73 -21.36 -17.23 13.54
N VAL A 74 -20.15 -17.73 13.85
CA VAL A 74 -18.92 -17.44 13.08
C VAL A 74 -19.02 -17.86 11.59
N GLN A 75 -19.97 -18.73 11.25
CA GLN A 75 -20.27 -19.12 9.87
C GLN A 75 -21.23 -18.16 9.15
N ILE A 76 -21.92 -17.28 9.88
CA ILE A 76 -23.01 -16.42 9.42
C ILE A 76 -22.60 -14.95 9.55
N GLU A 77 -21.93 -14.60 10.65
CA GLU A 77 -21.46 -13.27 10.99
C GLU A 77 -19.92 -13.20 10.88
N PRO A 78 -19.38 -12.05 10.42
CA PRO A 78 -17.94 -11.86 10.26
C PRO A 78 -17.22 -11.68 11.60
N ILE A 79 -15.96 -12.14 11.66
CA ILE A 79 -15.00 -11.63 12.65
C ILE A 79 -14.59 -10.23 12.20
N VAL A 80 -14.66 -9.26 13.12
CA VAL A 80 -14.31 -7.86 12.83
C VAL A 80 -12.95 -7.56 13.45
N VAL A 81 -12.03 -7.06 12.64
CA VAL A 81 -10.71 -6.58 13.08
C VAL A 81 -10.70 -5.07 12.98
N GLN A 82 -10.46 -4.38 14.09
CA GLN A 82 -10.37 -2.93 14.15
C GLN A 82 -8.95 -2.50 14.49
N ILE A 83 -8.43 -1.56 13.72
CA ILE A 83 -7.11 -0.97 13.88
C ILE A 83 -7.31 0.54 13.98
N ASP A 84 -6.86 1.17 15.06
CA ASP A 84 -6.97 2.63 15.18
C ASP A 84 -5.99 3.35 14.23
N ARG A 85 -4.76 2.86 14.17
CA ARG A 85 -3.63 3.50 13.55
C ARG A 85 -2.63 2.44 13.11
N LEU A 86 -2.30 2.47 11.82
CA LEU A 86 -1.26 1.67 11.19
C LEU A 86 -0.20 2.61 10.63
N ASP A 87 1.03 2.55 11.14
CA ASP A 87 2.17 3.30 10.62
C ASP A 87 3.12 2.36 9.88
N LEU A 88 3.40 2.64 8.60
CA LEU A 88 4.27 1.88 7.71
C LEU A 88 5.36 2.78 7.11
N VAL A 89 6.57 2.24 6.99
CA VAL A 89 7.67 2.86 6.24
C VAL A 89 8.21 1.83 5.26
N LEU A 90 8.19 2.19 3.98
CA LEU A 90 8.70 1.41 2.87
C LEU A 90 9.93 2.12 2.29
N GLU A 91 11.06 1.45 2.27
CA GLU A 91 12.32 2.01 1.77
C GLU A 91 12.91 1.13 0.68
N GLU A 92 13.33 1.75 -0.42
CA GLU A 92 14.04 1.05 -1.47
C GLU A 92 15.45 0.62 -1.01
N ASN A 93 15.75 -0.67 -1.16
CA ASN A 93 17.02 -1.27 -0.76
C ASN A 93 18.19 -0.74 -1.60
N ARG A 94 19.24 -0.27 -0.92
CA ARG A 94 20.41 0.33 -1.55
C ARG A 94 21.48 -0.66 -2.01
N ASP A 95 21.37 -1.96 -1.73
CA ASP A 95 22.48 -2.90 -1.97
C ASP A 95 22.19 -3.98 -3.03
N MET A 96 21.03 -3.92 -3.71
CA MET A 96 20.62 -5.00 -4.61
C MET A 96 21.43 -5.13 -5.92
N ASP A 97 22.17 -4.10 -6.35
CA ASP A 97 23.04 -4.19 -7.53
C ASP A 97 24.41 -4.85 -7.22
N ALA A 98 24.76 -5.05 -5.94
CA ALA A 98 26.02 -5.71 -5.56
C ALA A 98 25.93 -7.25 -5.55
N PHE A 99 24.71 -7.80 -5.63
CA PHE A 99 24.46 -9.24 -5.56
C PHE A 99 24.22 -9.92 -6.91
N SER A 100 24.51 -9.25 -8.04
CA SER A 100 24.46 -9.89 -9.36
C SER A 100 25.51 -11.01 -9.56
N SER A 101 26.26 -11.39 -8.51
CA SER A 101 27.30 -12.41 -8.55
C SER A 101 27.22 -13.48 -7.44
N LEU A 102 26.12 -13.56 -6.69
CA LEU A 102 25.93 -14.65 -5.72
C LEU A 102 24.61 -15.36 -6.00
N ASN A 103 24.72 -16.41 -6.81
CA ASN A 103 23.79 -17.52 -6.82
C ASN A 103 23.48 -17.92 -5.37
N SER A 104 22.27 -17.63 -4.91
CA SER A 104 21.69 -18.34 -3.78
C SER A 104 20.37 -18.91 -4.24
N THR A 105 20.38 -20.23 -4.28
CA THR A 105 19.26 -21.14 -4.40
C THR A 105 18.01 -20.52 -3.80
N GLN A 106 17.09 -20.04 -4.65
CA GLN A 106 15.71 -19.87 -4.23
C GLN A 106 15.25 -21.25 -3.78
N SER A 107 15.11 -21.40 -2.47
CA SER A 107 14.19 -22.38 -1.94
C SER A 107 12.83 -22.01 -2.51
N SER A 108 12.42 -22.72 -3.56
CA SER A 108 11.02 -22.84 -3.88
C SER A 108 10.34 -23.17 -2.57
N THR A 109 9.52 -22.23 -2.08
CA THR A 109 8.51 -22.58 -1.10
C THR A 109 7.75 -23.70 -1.75
N SER A 110 8.00 -24.91 -1.26
CA SER A 110 7.23 -26.07 -1.65
C SER A 110 5.78 -25.64 -1.55
N SER A 111 5.05 -25.83 -2.63
CA SER A 111 3.60 -25.80 -2.60
C SER A 111 3.21 -26.79 -1.50
N SER A 112 3.01 -26.25 -0.29
CA SER A 112 2.45 -27.02 0.80
C SER A 112 1.17 -27.57 0.19
N LYS A 113 1.10 -28.89 0.01
CA LYS A 113 -0.09 -29.61 -0.46
C LYS A 113 -1.27 -28.98 0.28
N GLY A 114 -1.96 -28.07 -0.40
CA GLY A 114 -2.96 -27.24 0.23
C GLY A 114 -4.06 -28.19 0.66
N GLY A 115 -4.31 -28.27 1.97
CA GLY A 115 -5.60 -28.77 2.41
C GLY A 115 -6.65 -27.97 1.66
N GLY A 116 -7.57 -28.66 0.98
CA GLY A 116 -8.61 -28.01 0.19
C GLY A 116 -9.38 -26.97 1.01
N TYR A 117 -10.09 -26.08 0.33
CA TYR A 117 -10.80 -24.94 0.93
C TYR A 117 -11.59 -25.32 2.19
N GLY A 118 -11.05 -24.91 3.34
CA GLY A 118 -11.45 -25.38 4.64
C GLY A 118 -12.27 -24.36 5.43
N PHE A 119 -12.59 -24.74 6.67
CA PHE A 119 -13.30 -23.86 7.60
C PHE A 119 -12.52 -22.58 7.93
N ALA A 120 -11.20 -22.67 8.09
CA ALA A 120 -10.35 -21.52 8.38
C ALA A 120 -10.31 -20.53 7.20
N ASP A 121 -10.30 -21.03 5.96
CA ASP A 121 -10.34 -20.19 4.75
C ASP A 121 -11.67 -19.45 4.65
N LYS A 122 -12.79 -20.14 4.90
CA LYS A 122 -14.13 -19.53 4.93
C LYS A 122 -14.24 -18.41 5.97
N ILE A 123 -13.59 -18.59 7.13
CA ILE A 123 -13.53 -17.54 8.15
C ILE A 123 -12.70 -16.36 7.64
N ALA A 124 -11.50 -16.61 7.13
CA ALA A 124 -10.59 -15.57 6.64
C ALA A 124 -11.24 -14.74 5.53
N ASP A 125 -11.90 -15.41 4.57
CA ASP A 125 -12.64 -14.76 3.49
C ASP A 125 -13.82 -13.93 3.99
N GLY A 126 -14.42 -14.33 5.11
CA GLY A 126 -15.53 -13.62 5.75
C GLY A 126 -15.13 -12.48 6.68
N MET A 127 -13.84 -12.27 6.95
CA MET A 127 -13.42 -11.23 7.91
C MET A 127 -13.72 -9.82 7.39
N THR A 128 -14.10 -8.94 8.32
CA THR A 128 -14.22 -7.50 8.12
C THR A 128 -13.03 -6.80 8.77
N ILE A 129 -12.41 -5.87 8.06
CA ILE A 129 -11.25 -5.12 8.54
C ILE A 129 -11.60 -3.64 8.50
N GLN A 130 -11.39 -2.94 9.61
CA GLN A 130 -11.56 -1.51 9.73
C GLN A 130 -10.26 -0.89 10.24
N VAL A 131 -9.75 0.11 9.52
CA VAL A 131 -8.56 0.85 9.91
C VAL A 131 -8.89 2.34 9.95
N SER A 132 -8.80 2.96 11.12
CA SER A 132 -9.22 4.36 11.28
C SER A 132 -8.20 5.31 10.66
N THR A 133 -6.91 5.01 10.76
CA THR A 133 -5.84 5.78 10.11
C THR A 133 -4.71 4.88 9.63
N VAL A 134 -4.33 5.00 8.37
CA VAL A 134 -3.11 4.42 7.81
C VAL A 134 -2.17 5.57 7.47
N ASN A 135 -0.94 5.52 7.98
CA ASN A 135 0.15 6.39 7.55
C ASN A 135 1.22 5.52 6.88
N LEU A 136 1.51 5.81 5.63
CA LEU A 136 2.50 5.11 4.83
C LEU A 136 3.54 6.11 4.32
N MET A 137 4.79 5.94 4.73
CA MET A 137 5.93 6.63 4.14
C MET A 137 6.57 5.74 3.07
N LEU A 138 6.80 6.29 1.88
CA LEU A 138 7.48 5.61 0.79
C LEU A 138 8.72 6.41 0.36
N GLU A 139 9.88 5.75 0.43
CA GLU A 139 11.17 6.31 0.06
C GLU A 139 11.77 5.50 -1.10
N THR A 140 12.02 6.17 -2.23
CA THR A 140 12.65 5.55 -3.41
C THR A 140 13.98 6.23 -3.71
N CYS A 141 14.94 5.49 -4.24
CA CYS A 141 16.31 5.95 -4.53
C CYS A 141 16.47 6.54 -5.94
N GLY A 142 15.47 6.40 -6.82
CA GLY A 142 15.49 6.98 -8.17
C GLY A 142 16.59 6.43 -9.09
N GLY A 143 16.93 7.19 -10.14
CA GLY A 143 17.83 6.76 -11.22
C GLY A 143 19.34 6.83 -10.93
N ALA A 144 19.76 7.27 -9.74
CA ALA A 144 21.13 7.64 -9.40
C ALA A 144 22.18 6.49 -9.42
N ARG A 145 21.80 5.28 -9.87
CA ARG A 145 22.64 4.07 -9.79
C ARG A 145 23.32 3.66 -11.09
N ARG A 146 22.84 4.12 -12.24
CA ARG A 146 23.55 3.88 -13.51
C ARG A 146 24.62 4.96 -13.67
N SER A 147 25.87 4.57 -13.81
CA SER A 147 26.97 5.48 -14.14
C SER A 147 26.57 6.33 -15.36
N GLY A 148 26.35 7.63 -15.14
CA GLY A 148 25.85 8.58 -16.14
C GLY A 148 24.38 9.02 -16.02
N GLY A 149 23.62 8.51 -15.05
CA GLY A 149 22.27 8.98 -14.72
C GLY A 149 22.29 10.25 -13.86
N ALA A 150 21.27 11.11 -14.01
CA ALA A 150 21.17 12.33 -13.22
C ALA A 150 21.04 12.01 -11.71
N ALA A 151 21.90 12.61 -10.89
CA ALA A 151 22.09 12.35 -9.46
C ALA A 151 21.00 12.96 -8.57
N TRP A 152 19.73 12.85 -8.95
CA TRP A 152 18.62 13.37 -8.13
C TRP A 152 17.96 12.26 -7.33
N ALA A 153 17.81 12.48 -6.02
CA ALA A 153 16.96 11.66 -5.16
C ALA A 153 15.49 12.05 -5.37
N PRO A 154 14.58 11.10 -5.64
CA PRO A 154 13.14 11.35 -5.65
C PRO A 154 12.66 11.86 -4.28
N PRO A 155 11.59 12.67 -4.22
CA PRO A 155 10.97 13.04 -2.96
C PRO A 155 10.34 11.82 -2.28
N MET A 156 10.16 11.90 -0.97
CA MET A 156 9.47 10.88 -0.18
C MET A 156 7.96 11.12 -0.28
N ALA A 157 7.16 10.07 -0.37
CA ALA A 157 5.70 10.20 -0.35
C ALA A 157 5.14 9.80 1.01
N SER A 158 4.42 10.72 1.65
CA SER A 158 3.60 10.47 2.83
C SER A 158 2.15 10.29 2.39
N ILE A 159 1.64 9.08 2.54
CA ILE A 159 0.27 8.71 2.18
C ILE A 159 -0.51 8.52 3.48
N THR A 160 -1.62 9.24 3.62
CA THR A 160 -2.53 9.11 4.77
C THR A 160 -3.91 8.69 4.29
N ILE A 161 -4.46 7.65 4.89
CA ILE A 161 -5.80 7.14 4.59
C ILE A 161 -6.61 7.12 5.88
N HIS A 162 -7.80 7.70 5.86
CA HIS A 162 -8.73 7.71 6.97
C HIS A 162 -9.93 6.82 6.70
N ASN A 163 -10.35 6.11 7.76
CA ASN A 163 -11.55 5.29 7.82
C ASN A 163 -11.66 4.30 6.65
N LEU A 164 -10.64 3.46 6.52
CA LEU A 164 -10.58 2.35 5.57
C LEU A 164 -11.43 1.19 6.10
N LEU A 165 -12.37 0.70 5.31
CA LEU A 165 -13.28 -0.38 5.67
C LEU A 165 -13.34 -1.43 4.56
N LEU A 166 -12.95 -2.67 4.86
CA LEU A 166 -13.02 -3.81 3.95
C LEU A 166 -13.98 -4.85 4.51
N TYR A 167 -15.00 -5.21 3.74
CA TYR A 167 -16.01 -6.19 4.15
C TYR A 167 -16.44 -7.10 2.99
N THR A 168 -17.12 -8.18 3.32
CA THR A 168 -17.59 -9.18 2.36
C THR A 168 -19.01 -8.87 1.88
N THR A 169 -19.26 -9.06 0.60
CA THR A 169 -20.57 -8.87 -0.06
C THR A 169 -20.97 -10.12 -0.83
N ASN A 170 -22.18 -10.14 -1.39
CA ASN A 170 -22.53 -11.06 -2.47
C ASN A 170 -22.05 -10.55 -3.84
N GLU A 171 -22.36 -11.28 -4.91
CA GLU A 171 -22.03 -10.95 -6.30
C GLU A 171 -22.70 -9.68 -6.82
N ASN A 172 -23.75 -9.22 -6.13
CA ASN A 172 -24.50 -7.99 -6.46
C ASN A 172 -24.05 -6.80 -5.60
N TRP A 173 -22.93 -6.94 -4.88
CA TRP A 173 -22.35 -5.91 -4.00
C TRP A 173 -23.24 -5.51 -2.81
N GLN A 174 -24.12 -6.40 -2.40
CA GLN A 174 -24.99 -6.19 -1.24
C GLN A 174 -24.35 -6.79 0.02
N VAL A 175 -24.53 -6.09 1.14
CA VAL A 175 -24.14 -6.59 2.46
C VAL A 175 -25.13 -7.67 2.88
N VAL A 176 -24.63 -8.89 2.94
CA VAL A 176 -25.40 -10.08 3.32
C VAL A 176 -24.65 -10.88 4.36
N ASN A 177 -25.31 -11.88 4.94
CA ASN A 177 -24.63 -12.80 5.84
C ASN A 177 -23.61 -13.66 5.08
N LEU A 178 -22.64 -14.23 5.80
CA LEU A 178 -21.55 -14.98 5.19
C LEU A 178 -22.00 -16.26 4.47
N LYS A 179 -23.15 -16.86 4.81
CA LYS A 179 -23.67 -18.03 4.07
C LYS A 179 -24.11 -17.60 2.69
N GLU A 180 -24.95 -16.56 2.62
CA GLU A 180 -25.45 -16.00 1.37
C GLU A 180 -24.32 -15.46 0.48
N ALA A 181 -23.32 -14.80 1.07
CA ALA A 181 -22.14 -14.34 0.33
C ALA A 181 -21.36 -15.47 -0.37
N ARG A 182 -21.50 -16.71 0.10
CA ARG A 182 -20.85 -17.89 -0.50
C ARG A 182 -21.75 -18.66 -1.46
N ASP A 183 -23.05 -18.36 -1.52
CA ASP A 183 -24.01 -19.16 -2.28
C ASP A 183 -23.70 -19.16 -3.78
N PHE A 184 -23.16 -18.06 -4.30
CA PHE A 184 -22.68 -17.99 -5.69
C PHE A 184 -21.66 -19.07 -6.05
N SER A 185 -20.88 -19.57 -5.07
CA SER A 185 -19.87 -20.60 -5.29
C SER A 185 -20.42 -22.02 -5.21
N ASN A 186 -21.60 -22.26 -4.62
CA ASN A 186 -22.07 -23.61 -4.30
C ASN A 186 -22.25 -24.51 -5.54
N ASP A 187 -22.66 -23.92 -6.68
CA ASP A 187 -22.88 -24.63 -7.94
C ASP A 187 -21.75 -24.41 -8.96
N LYS A 188 -20.63 -23.83 -8.51
CA LYS A 188 -19.48 -23.51 -9.35
C LYS A 188 -18.30 -24.32 -8.85
N ASN A 189 -17.56 -24.95 -9.77
CA ASN A 189 -16.30 -25.65 -9.45
C ASN A 189 -15.15 -24.68 -9.09
N PHE A 190 -15.49 -23.50 -8.57
CA PHE A 190 -14.60 -22.39 -8.26
C PHE A 190 -15.13 -21.67 -7.02
N ILE A 191 -14.20 -21.16 -6.23
CA ILE A 191 -14.49 -20.32 -5.08
C ILE A 191 -14.48 -18.87 -5.55
N TYR A 192 -15.58 -18.17 -5.31
CA TYR A 192 -15.69 -16.74 -5.53
C TYR A 192 -15.80 -16.02 -4.20
N VAL A 193 -15.07 -14.92 -4.06
CA VAL A 193 -15.17 -14.02 -2.92
C VAL A 193 -15.29 -12.60 -3.43
N PHE A 194 -16.35 -11.93 -2.99
CA PHE A 194 -16.64 -10.54 -3.29
C PHE A 194 -16.38 -9.71 -2.05
N LYS A 195 -15.52 -8.70 -2.18
CA LYS A 195 -15.22 -7.75 -1.11
C LYS A 195 -15.41 -6.33 -1.60
N LYS A 196 -15.94 -5.49 -0.72
CA LYS A 196 -16.01 -4.05 -0.94
C LYS A 196 -15.06 -3.35 0.02
N LEU A 197 -14.27 -2.44 -0.53
CA LEU A 197 -13.35 -1.56 0.20
C LEU A 197 -13.89 -0.13 0.11
N GLU A 198 -13.89 0.60 1.20
CA GLU A 198 -14.32 2.00 1.25
C GLU A 198 -13.28 2.79 2.05
N TRP A 199 -13.02 4.04 1.67
CA TRP A 199 -12.23 4.97 2.47
C TRP A 199 -12.85 6.37 2.45
N GLU A 200 -12.77 7.05 3.58
CA GLU A 200 -13.35 8.39 3.71
C GLU A 200 -12.45 9.47 3.12
N SER A 201 -11.13 9.34 3.30
CA SER A 201 -10.19 10.37 2.86
C SER A 201 -8.81 9.77 2.63
N LEU A 202 -8.28 9.92 1.42
CA LEU A 202 -6.91 9.62 1.05
C LEU A 202 -6.19 10.91 0.65
N SER A 203 -5.03 11.13 1.25
CA SER A 203 -4.16 12.28 0.98
C SER A 203 -2.74 11.80 0.70
N ILE A 204 -2.06 12.49 -0.22
CA ILE A 204 -0.66 12.23 -0.56
C ILE A 204 0.10 13.54 -0.48
N ASP A 205 1.13 13.58 0.36
CA ASP A 205 2.06 14.69 0.47
C ASP A 205 3.46 14.23 -0.03
N LEU A 206 4.09 15.04 -0.88
CA LEU A 206 5.44 14.84 -1.37
C LEU A 206 6.41 15.68 -0.54
N LEU A 207 7.24 15.00 0.24
CA LEU A 207 8.21 15.61 1.14
C LEU A 207 9.59 15.69 0.46
N PRO A 208 10.35 16.77 0.66
CA PRO A 208 11.71 16.87 0.13
C PRO A 208 12.59 15.77 0.73
N HIS A 209 13.34 15.06 -0.13
CA HIS A 209 14.29 14.06 0.33
C HIS A 209 15.56 14.74 0.88
N PRO A 210 16.14 14.29 2.02
CA PRO A 210 17.35 14.90 2.58
C PRO A 210 18.52 14.99 1.58
N ASP A 211 18.73 13.91 0.81
CA ASP A 211 19.78 13.83 -0.21
C ASP A 211 19.47 14.58 -1.52
N MET A 212 18.26 15.16 -1.69
CA MET A 212 17.92 15.98 -2.86
C MET A 212 18.83 17.22 -2.98
N PHE A 213 19.49 17.61 -1.89
CA PHE A 213 20.37 18.76 -1.79
C PHE A 213 21.84 18.39 -1.61
N ALA A 214 22.17 17.10 -1.57
CA ALA A 214 23.53 16.59 -1.35
C ALA A 214 24.33 16.52 -2.67
N ASP A 215 24.36 17.62 -3.43
CA ASP A 215 25.09 17.65 -4.69
C ASP A 215 26.59 17.85 -4.43
N ALA A 216 27.38 16.76 -4.50
CA ALA A 216 28.84 16.76 -4.35
C ALA A 216 29.57 17.52 -5.48
N SER A 217 28.86 17.91 -6.55
CA SER A 217 29.37 18.78 -7.60
C SER A 217 29.57 20.23 -7.10
N ILE A 218 28.81 20.68 -6.11
CA ILE A 218 28.89 22.07 -5.60
C ILE A 218 30.10 22.30 -4.69
N ALA A 219 30.58 21.26 -3.99
CA ALA A 219 31.77 21.37 -3.15
C ALA A 219 33.07 21.54 -3.94
N ARG A 220 33.11 21.14 -5.22
CA ARG A 220 34.32 21.23 -6.07
C ARG A 220 34.42 22.52 -6.90
N PHE A 221 33.33 23.25 -7.08
CA PHE A 221 33.34 24.52 -7.81
C PHE A 221 33.51 25.76 -6.92
N HIS A 222 33.58 25.59 -5.60
CA HIS A 222 33.63 26.70 -4.64
C HIS A 222 35.04 27.22 -4.35
N GLU A 223 36.04 26.91 -5.19
CA GLU A 223 37.39 27.50 -5.10
C GLU A 223 37.60 28.71 -6.02
N GLY A 224 36.60 29.16 -6.77
CA GLY A 224 36.70 30.44 -7.47
C GLY A 224 35.62 30.72 -8.50
N ALA A 225 34.48 31.26 -8.07
CA ALA A 225 33.64 32.10 -8.93
C ALA A 225 32.64 32.90 -8.09
N THR A 226 32.79 34.22 -8.13
CA THR A 226 31.77 35.18 -7.76
C THR A 226 30.68 35.19 -8.83
N GLN A 227 29.56 34.51 -8.60
CA GLN A 227 28.36 34.71 -9.41
C GLN A 227 27.10 34.53 -8.55
N ARG A 228 26.41 35.65 -8.33
CA ARG A 228 25.03 35.68 -7.85
C ARG A 228 24.14 35.26 -9.02
N ASP A 229 23.56 34.07 -8.92
CA ASP A 229 22.25 33.65 -9.44
C ASP A 229 22.25 32.13 -9.51
N ASP A 230 21.68 31.45 -8.49
CA ASP A 230 20.86 30.23 -8.65
C ASP A 230 20.37 29.63 -7.31
N ASP A 231 20.13 30.46 -6.29
CA ASP A 231 19.66 30.00 -4.97
C ASP A 231 18.13 29.89 -4.88
N GLY A 232 17.42 30.11 -6.00
CA GLY A 232 15.96 30.05 -6.07
C GLY A 232 15.41 28.64 -5.89
N ALA A 233 16.01 27.63 -6.53
CA ALA A 233 15.57 26.24 -6.42
C ALA A 233 15.81 25.66 -5.01
N LYS A 234 16.84 26.13 -4.29
CA LYS A 234 17.15 25.69 -2.93
C LYS A 234 16.21 26.27 -1.87
N ARG A 235 15.59 27.43 -2.16
CA ARG A 235 14.70 28.15 -1.21
C ARG A 235 13.20 27.90 -1.37
N VAL A 236 12.77 27.20 -2.42
CA VAL A 236 11.33 27.01 -2.70
C VAL A 236 10.81 25.63 -2.27
N PHE A 237 11.70 24.67 -1.95
CA PHE A 237 11.34 23.32 -1.45
C PHE A 237 11.28 23.21 0.09
N PHE A 238 11.03 24.30 0.82
CA PHE A 238 11.04 24.29 2.31
C PHE A 238 9.74 23.78 2.96
N GLY A 239 8.74 23.37 2.19
CA GLY A 239 7.55 22.68 2.70
C GLY A 239 7.17 21.59 1.73
N GLY A 240 6.81 20.40 2.23
CA GLY A 240 6.26 19.35 1.37
C GLY A 240 5.08 19.86 0.55
N GLU A 241 4.88 19.27 -0.62
CA GLU A 241 3.77 19.61 -1.51
C GLU A 241 2.66 18.58 -1.38
N ARG A 242 1.45 19.05 -1.08
CA ARG A 242 0.27 18.20 -1.14
C ARG A 242 -0.05 17.90 -2.60
N PHE A 243 -0.07 16.62 -2.97
CA PHE A 243 -0.38 16.16 -4.31
C PHE A 243 -1.84 15.75 -4.45
N LEU A 244 -2.38 15.03 -3.47
CA LEU A 244 -3.79 14.67 -3.40
C LEU A 244 -4.33 15.02 -2.03
N GLU A 245 -5.52 15.59 -1.98
CA GLU A 245 -6.14 16.01 -0.73
C GLU A 245 -7.53 15.40 -0.58
N GLY A 246 -7.68 14.53 0.42
CA GLY A 246 -8.98 14.12 0.93
C GLY A 246 -9.87 13.41 -0.08
N ILE A 247 -9.30 12.61 -1.00
CA ILE A 247 -10.12 11.89 -1.98
C ILE A 247 -10.84 10.73 -1.30
N SER A 248 -12.14 10.62 -1.49
CA SER A 248 -12.95 9.49 -1.03
C SER A 248 -13.21 8.54 -2.18
N GLY A 249 -13.52 7.29 -1.86
CA GLY A 249 -13.88 6.32 -2.88
C GLY A 249 -14.13 4.93 -2.33
N GLU A 250 -14.39 4.04 -3.27
CA GLU A 250 -14.69 2.64 -3.02
C GLU A 250 -13.99 1.74 -4.03
N ALA A 251 -13.77 0.48 -3.66
CA ALA A 251 -13.26 -0.54 -4.55
C ALA A 251 -14.09 -1.81 -4.46
N TYR A 252 -14.37 -2.38 -5.61
CA TYR A 252 -15.10 -3.64 -5.79
C TYR A 252 -14.09 -4.72 -6.18
N ILE A 253 -13.93 -5.71 -5.31
CA ILE A 253 -12.89 -6.74 -5.42
C ILE A 253 -13.56 -8.09 -5.61
N THR A 254 -13.30 -8.73 -6.74
CA THR A 254 -13.71 -10.11 -7.03
C THR A 254 -12.49 -11.01 -7.10
N MET A 255 -12.44 -12.03 -6.25
CA MET A 255 -11.41 -13.06 -6.25
C MET A 255 -11.99 -14.37 -6.73
N GLN A 256 -11.32 -15.01 -7.69
CA GLN A 256 -11.63 -16.35 -8.17
C GLN A 256 -10.50 -17.31 -7.84
N ARG A 257 -10.84 -18.44 -7.20
CA ARG A 257 -9.90 -19.51 -6.83
C ARG A 257 -10.42 -20.88 -7.28
N THR A 258 -9.50 -21.84 -7.44
CA THR A 258 -9.84 -23.26 -7.62
C THR A 258 -10.43 -23.85 -6.35
N GLU A 259 -11.03 -25.03 -6.42
CA GLU A 259 -11.51 -25.76 -5.22
C GLU A 259 -10.38 -26.10 -4.23
N GLN A 260 -9.15 -26.20 -4.73
CA GLN A 260 -7.94 -26.40 -3.91
C GLN A 260 -7.39 -25.08 -3.34
N ASN A 261 -8.19 -23.99 -3.41
CA ASN A 261 -7.86 -22.67 -2.88
C ASN A 261 -6.65 -22.00 -3.58
N SER A 262 -6.33 -22.40 -4.81
CA SER A 262 -5.27 -21.73 -5.59
C SER A 262 -5.82 -20.51 -6.37
N PRO A 263 -5.09 -19.39 -6.43
CA PRO A 263 -5.53 -18.18 -7.12
C PRO A 263 -5.67 -18.40 -8.62
N LEU A 264 -6.83 -18.03 -9.19
CA LEU A 264 -7.12 -18.14 -10.62
C LEU A 264 -7.29 -16.78 -11.28
N GLY A 265 -7.97 -15.85 -10.62
CA GLY A 265 -8.21 -14.52 -11.14
C GLY A 265 -8.53 -13.49 -10.06
N LEU A 266 -8.22 -12.24 -10.36
CA LEU A 266 -8.45 -11.08 -9.51
C LEU A 266 -9.01 -9.94 -10.36
N GLU A 267 -10.16 -9.42 -9.98
CA GLU A 267 -10.72 -8.20 -10.55
C GLU A 267 -10.85 -7.15 -9.45
N VAL A 268 -10.33 -5.96 -9.71
CA VAL A 268 -10.43 -4.81 -8.82
C VAL A 268 -10.95 -3.63 -9.63
N GLN A 269 -12.10 -3.10 -9.24
CA GLN A 269 -12.66 -1.87 -9.81
C GLN A 269 -12.62 -0.79 -8.75
N LEU A 270 -11.77 0.22 -8.95
CA LEU A 270 -11.65 1.38 -8.08
C LEU A 270 -12.56 2.50 -8.61
N HIS A 271 -13.41 3.05 -7.76
CA HIS A 271 -14.26 4.18 -8.07
C HIS A 271 -13.95 5.35 -7.13
N ILE A 272 -13.61 6.49 -7.73
CA ILE A 272 -13.27 7.73 -7.03
C ILE A 272 -14.23 8.80 -7.54
N THR A 273 -15.04 9.38 -6.66
CA THR A 273 -16.02 10.40 -7.06
C THR A 273 -15.31 11.66 -7.56
N GLU A 274 -14.43 12.22 -6.75
CA GLU A 274 -13.71 13.44 -7.08
C GLU A 274 -12.25 13.32 -6.67
N ALA A 275 -11.35 13.63 -7.60
CA ALA A 275 -9.92 13.77 -7.34
C ALA A 275 -9.52 15.23 -7.47
N VAL A 276 -9.19 15.84 -6.33
CA VAL A 276 -8.69 17.22 -6.28
C VAL A 276 -7.18 17.20 -6.09
N CYS A 277 -6.46 17.68 -7.10
CA CYS A 277 -5.05 17.98 -7.01
C CYS A 277 -4.91 19.48 -6.68
N PRO A 278 -4.49 19.84 -5.46
CA PRO A 278 -4.33 21.23 -5.09
C PRO A 278 -3.27 21.88 -5.98
N ALA A 279 -3.29 23.22 -6.03
CA ALA A 279 -2.53 23.99 -7.01
C ALA A 279 -1.02 23.71 -6.94
N LEU A 280 -0.53 22.86 -7.85
CA LEU A 280 0.87 22.44 -7.92
C LEU A 280 1.73 23.60 -8.37
N SER A 281 2.83 23.83 -7.66
CA SER A 281 3.85 24.78 -8.11
C SER A 281 4.70 24.14 -9.22
N GLU A 282 5.47 24.93 -9.96
CA GLU A 282 6.45 24.40 -10.92
C GLU A 282 7.49 23.45 -10.23
N PRO A 283 8.07 23.81 -9.07
CA PRO A 283 8.81 22.88 -8.21
C PRO A 283 8.03 21.61 -7.83
N GLY A 284 6.74 21.74 -7.54
CA GLY A 284 5.82 20.67 -7.21
C GLY A 284 5.59 19.65 -8.30
N LEU A 285 5.27 20.14 -9.49
CA LEU A 285 5.12 19.31 -10.68
C LEU A 285 6.41 18.54 -10.97
N ARG A 286 7.57 19.18 -10.80
CA ARG A 286 8.87 18.51 -10.93
C ARG A 286 9.05 17.43 -9.87
N ALA A 287 8.68 17.68 -8.62
CA ALA A 287 8.74 16.69 -7.54
C ALA A 287 7.83 15.49 -7.84
N LEU A 288 6.61 15.74 -8.30
CA LEU A 288 5.67 14.69 -8.70
C LEU A 288 6.24 13.81 -9.83
N LEU A 289 6.74 14.42 -10.90
CA LEU A 289 7.33 13.67 -12.02
C LEU A 289 8.54 12.84 -11.58
N ARG A 290 9.37 13.39 -10.69
CA ARG A 290 10.51 12.67 -10.10
C ARG A 290 10.06 11.51 -9.21
N PHE A 291 9.04 11.72 -8.39
CA PHE A 291 8.44 10.67 -7.56
C PHE A 291 7.91 9.52 -8.42
N LEU A 292 7.06 9.82 -9.41
CA LEU A 292 6.48 8.83 -10.31
C LEU A 292 7.55 8.04 -11.07
N THR A 293 8.61 8.74 -11.51
CA THR A 293 9.76 8.10 -12.17
C THR A 293 10.52 7.19 -11.20
N GLY A 294 10.75 7.63 -9.96
CA GLY A 294 11.42 6.84 -8.92
C GLY A 294 10.63 5.58 -8.57
N LEU A 295 9.32 5.72 -8.38
CA LEU A 295 8.40 4.60 -8.14
C LEU A 295 8.40 3.62 -9.31
N TYR A 296 8.27 4.10 -10.56
CA TYR A 296 8.31 3.25 -11.75
C TYR A 296 9.62 2.46 -11.83
N VAL A 297 10.76 3.11 -11.62
CA VAL A 297 12.06 2.43 -11.62
C VAL A 297 12.16 1.38 -10.50
N CYS A 298 11.68 1.71 -9.29
CA CYS A 298 11.67 0.80 -8.15
C CYS A 298 10.83 -0.46 -8.41
N LEU A 299 9.60 -0.29 -8.93
CA LEU A 299 8.70 -1.40 -9.24
C LEU A 299 9.24 -2.35 -10.31
N ASN A 300 10.03 -1.84 -11.26
CA ASN A 300 10.61 -2.62 -12.34
C ASN A 300 12.07 -3.08 -12.06
N ARG A 301 12.63 -2.78 -10.88
CA ARG A 301 13.98 -3.23 -10.52
C ARG A 301 13.97 -4.72 -10.17
N GLY A 302 14.83 -5.48 -10.84
CA GLY A 302 14.91 -6.94 -10.70
C GLY A 302 14.13 -7.72 -11.77
N ASP A 303 13.33 -7.06 -12.61
CA ASP A 303 12.50 -7.70 -13.65
C ASP A 303 13.25 -7.99 -14.97
N VAL A 304 14.58 -8.23 -14.90
CA VAL A 304 15.43 -8.45 -16.10
C VAL A 304 15.68 -9.93 -16.37
N ASP A 305 15.22 -10.85 -15.51
CA ASP A 305 15.34 -12.29 -15.78
C ASP A 305 14.08 -12.84 -16.48
N LEU A 306 14.07 -12.71 -17.81
CA LEU A 306 13.02 -13.24 -18.71
C LEU A 306 12.69 -14.73 -18.47
N LYS A 307 13.58 -15.50 -17.83
CA LYS A 307 13.35 -16.91 -17.49
C LYS A 307 12.58 -17.12 -16.18
N ALA A 308 12.72 -16.24 -15.20
CA ALA A 308 11.98 -16.29 -13.94
C ALA A 308 10.51 -15.86 -14.15
N GLN A 309 10.29 -14.92 -15.07
CA GLN A 309 8.96 -14.43 -15.45
C GLN A 309 8.10 -15.53 -16.11
N GLN A 310 8.74 -16.51 -16.78
CA GLN A 310 8.04 -17.65 -17.38
C GLN A 310 7.61 -18.70 -16.35
N GLN A 311 8.22 -18.72 -15.16
CA GLN A 311 7.84 -19.58 -14.03
C GLN A 311 6.89 -18.88 -13.04
N SER A 312 6.91 -17.54 -12.94
CA SER A 312 5.97 -16.79 -12.08
C SER A 312 4.62 -16.50 -12.74
N CYS A 313 4.50 -16.68 -14.07
CA CYS A 313 3.24 -16.59 -14.82
C CYS A 313 2.17 -17.64 -14.45
N GLU A 314 2.42 -18.55 -13.50
CA GLU A 314 1.39 -19.45 -12.97
C GLU A 314 0.50 -18.80 -11.89
N ALA A 315 0.75 -17.55 -11.48
CA ALA A 315 -0.03 -16.87 -10.46
C ALA A 315 -1.08 -15.92 -11.10
N ALA A 316 -2.35 -16.34 -11.06
CA ALA A 316 -3.55 -15.67 -11.58
C ALA A 316 -3.58 -15.49 -13.12
N GLY A 317 -4.22 -16.43 -13.81
CA GLY A 317 -4.34 -16.42 -15.28
C GLY A 317 -5.13 -15.23 -15.86
N ARG A 318 -5.81 -14.43 -15.03
CA ARG A 318 -6.55 -13.21 -15.42
C ARG A 318 -6.59 -12.20 -14.26
N SER A 319 -5.86 -11.10 -14.40
CA SER A 319 -5.95 -9.95 -13.48
C SER A 319 -6.49 -8.74 -14.22
N LEU A 320 -7.56 -8.13 -13.73
CA LEU A 320 -8.16 -6.92 -14.27
C LEU A 320 -8.17 -5.84 -13.18
N VAL A 321 -7.56 -4.70 -13.48
CA VAL A 321 -7.63 -3.52 -12.62
C VAL A 321 -8.26 -2.39 -13.43
N SER A 322 -9.39 -1.89 -12.97
CA SER A 322 -10.10 -0.74 -13.54
C SER A 322 -10.09 0.40 -12.54
N ILE A 323 -9.81 1.61 -13.00
CA ILE A 323 -9.87 2.83 -12.19
C ILE A 323 -10.79 3.81 -12.89
N VAL A 324 -11.88 4.16 -12.22
CA VAL A 324 -12.88 5.13 -12.68
C VAL A 324 -12.84 6.32 -11.74
N VAL A 325 -12.65 7.51 -12.31
CA VAL A 325 -12.67 8.78 -11.59
C VAL A 325 -13.71 9.67 -12.26
N ASP A 326 -14.77 10.08 -11.54
CA ASP A 326 -15.87 10.83 -12.17
C ASP A 326 -15.40 12.24 -12.54
N HIS A 327 -14.68 12.90 -11.63
CA HIS A 327 -14.18 14.26 -11.82
C HIS A 327 -12.73 14.40 -11.37
N ILE A 328 -11.90 15.02 -12.23
CA ILE A 328 -10.51 15.36 -11.93
C ILE A 328 -10.34 16.87 -12.01
N PHE A 329 -9.95 17.49 -10.89
CA PHE A 329 -9.63 18.90 -10.80
C PHE A 329 -8.12 19.07 -10.62
N LEU A 330 -7.46 19.58 -11.66
CA LEU A 330 -6.03 19.90 -11.63
C LEU A 330 -5.84 21.40 -11.65
N CYS A 331 -5.23 21.94 -10.60
CA CYS A 331 -4.80 23.34 -10.57
C CYS A 331 -3.28 23.41 -10.71
N ILE A 332 -2.77 24.27 -11.58
CA ILE A 332 -1.34 24.56 -11.73
C ILE A 332 -1.16 26.03 -11.37
N LYS A 333 -0.28 26.33 -10.41
CA LYS A 333 0.09 27.71 -10.08
C LYS A 333 0.96 28.25 -11.20
N ASP A 334 0.44 29.23 -11.93
CA ASP A 334 1.22 29.90 -12.97
C ASP A 334 2.27 30.82 -12.34
N ALA A 335 3.51 30.73 -12.82
CA ALA A 335 4.59 31.62 -12.43
C ALA A 335 4.49 32.90 -13.27
N GLY A 336 3.52 33.76 -12.94
CA GLY A 336 3.50 35.15 -13.43
C GLY A 336 2.31 35.55 -14.30
N LEU A 337 1.18 35.83 -13.65
CA LEU A 337 0.22 36.83 -14.13
C LEU A 337 0.04 37.89 -13.06
N SER A 338 1.08 38.69 -12.85
CA SER A 338 0.91 40.04 -12.32
C SER A 338 0.22 40.85 -13.42
N PHE A 339 -1.11 40.92 -13.39
CA PHE A 339 -1.81 41.97 -14.14
C PHE A 339 -1.32 43.31 -13.59
N PHE A 340 -0.34 43.92 -14.26
CA PHE A 340 -0.10 45.35 -14.15
C PHE A 340 -1.37 46.04 -14.67
N TYR A 341 -2.27 46.35 -13.74
CA TYR A 341 -3.35 47.28 -13.99
C TYR A 341 -2.70 48.64 -14.22
N CYS A 342 -2.49 49.01 -15.48
CA CYS A 342 -2.13 50.37 -15.86
C CYS A 342 -3.40 51.21 -15.75
N PRO A 343 -3.53 52.14 -14.79
CA PRO A 343 -4.65 53.07 -14.83
C PRO A 343 -4.38 54.04 -15.98
N SER A 344 -5.26 54.00 -16.98
CA SER A 344 -5.37 55.05 -17.97
C SER A 344 -5.73 56.34 -17.23
N VAL A 345 -4.76 57.25 -17.13
CA VAL A 345 -4.97 58.62 -16.68
C VAL A 345 -5.75 59.34 -17.77
N SER A 346 -6.89 59.93 -17.38
CA SER A 346 -7.70 60.84 -18.19
C SER A 346 -7.01 62.18 -18.35
#